data_AF-A0A1I0MW31-F1
#
_entry.id   AF-A0A1I0MW31-F1
#
_cell.length_a   1.000
_cell.length_b   1.000
_cell.length_c   1.000
_cell.angle_alpha   90.00
_cell.angle_beta   90.00
_cell.angle_gamma   90.00
#
_symmetry.space_group_name_H-M   'P 1'
#
loop_
_entity.id
_entity.type
_entity.pdbx_description
1 polymer ?
#
loop_
_entity_poly.entity_id
_entity_poly.type
_entity_poly.pdbx_seq_one_letter_code
_entity_poly.pdbx_strand_id
1 'polypeptide(L)'
;MAKVNFKRPLFEFISIVVAVVLAMALTEWRQNQLNRKLAEKSLQNIIAEIQDNRDDLAIDSAKIAADLRFMKAWITDFEEKSEKNDFSLNFDYSFLNRAALDVAINNQSMTYIDFEINMALAEIYNTQEFYSQKALDVFDAMGELTTSTHHPESAEFLAKVKGFNFQLGLVMGSIRAYMVETEQFLSTYNSEN
;
A
#
# COMPACT_ATOMS: atom_id res chain seq x y z
N MET A 1 -15.17 67.90 -40.05
CA MET A 1 -14.89 66.48 -39.75
C MET A 1 -14.49 66.36 -38.28
N ALA A 2 -15.36 65.79 -37.44
CA ALA A 2 -15.06 65.63 -36.02
C ALA A 2 -13.97 64.56 -35.83
N LYS A 3 -12.87 64.89 -35.13
CA LYS A 3 -11.86 63.92 -34.71
C LYS A 3 -12.48 63.02 -33.65
N VAL A 4 -12.92 61.82 -34.04
CA VAL A 4 -13.37 60.79 -33.11
C VAL A 4 -12.19 60.42 -32.21
N ASN A 5 -12.30 60.68 -30.91
CA ASN A 5 -11.22 60.49 -29.95
C ASN A 5 -11.17 59.02 -29.49
N PHE A 6 -10.60 58.17 -30.34
CA PHE A 6 -10.49 56.71 -30.17
C PHE A 6 -9.71 56.26 -28.92
N LYS A 7 -8.98 57.17 -28.26
CA LYS A 7 -8.16 56.85 -27.08
C LYS A 7 -8.99 56.44 -25.86
N ARG A 8 -10.17 57.02 -25.68
CA ARG A 8 -11.02 56.79 -24.50
C ARG A 8 -11.73 55.43 -24.55
N PRO A 9 -12.42 55.05 -25.65
CA PRO A 9 -12.99 53.71 -25.79
C PRO A 9 -11.93 52.60 -25.76
N LEU A 10 -10.73 52.86 -26.32
CA LEU A 10 -9.62 51.91 -26.30
C LEU A 10 -9.11 51.66 -24.88
N PHE A 11 -8.98 52.71 -24.06
CA PHE A 11 -8.56 52.58 -22.67
C PHE A 11 -9.60 51.85 -21.81
N GLU A 12 -10.89 52.12 -22.03
CA GLU A 12 -11.98 51.39 -21.38
C GLU A 12 -11.95 49.90 -21.74
N PHE A 13 -11.79 49.57 -23.02
CA PHE A 13 -11.66 48.19 -23.47
C PHE A 13 -10.45 47.48 -22.83
N ILE A 14 -9.27 48.11 -22.86
CA ILE A 14 -8.05 47.54 -22.25
C ILE A 14 -8.25 47.36 -20.75
N SER A 15 -8.89 48.31 -20.07
CA SER A 15 -9.14 48.22 -18.62
C SER A 15 -10.06 47.05 -18.27
N ILE A 16 -11.09 46.78 -19.08
CA ILE A 16 -11.96 45.62 -18.92
C ILE A 16 -11.15 44.32 -19.11
N VAL A 17 -10.35 44.24 -20.18
CA VAL A 17 -9.51 43.07 -20.45
C VAL A 17 -8.54 42.81 -19.29
N VAL A 18 -7.86 43.84 -18.79
CA VAL A 18 -6.93 43.73 -17.65
C VAL A 18 -7.67 43.26 -16.39
N ALA A 19 -8.85 43.81 -16.09
CA ALA A 19 -9.64 43.39 -14.94
C ALA A 19 -10.05 41.91 -15.02
N VAL A 20 -10.46 41.44 -16.21
CA VAL A 20 -10.81 40.03 -16.45
C VAL A 20 -9.59 39.13 -16.28
N VAL A 21 -8.45 39.48 -16.88
CA VAL A 21 -7.20 38.70 -16.76
C VAL A 21 -6.75 38.63 -15.30
N LEU A 22 -6.81 39.74 -14.55
CA LEU A 22 -6.48 39.75 -13.12
C LEU A 22 -7.43 38.88 -12.29
N ALA A 23 -8.74 38.90 -12.60
CA ALA A 23 -9.72 38.06 -11.92
C ALA A 23 -9.46 36.57 -12.19
N MET A 24 -9.14 36.19 -13.44
CA MET A 24 -8.78 34.82 -13.80
C MET A 24 -7.48 34.39 -13.11
N ALA A 25 -6.45 35.23 -13.14
CA ALA A 25 -5.16 34.97 -12.48
C ALA A 25 -5.32 34.78 -10.96
N LEU A 26 -6.14 35.61 -10.30
CA LEU A 26 -6.43 35.46 -8.87
C LEU A 26 -7.18 34.14 -8.58
N THR A 27 -8.09 33.75 -9.46
CA THR A 27 -8.85 32.50 -9.35
C THR A 27 -7.94 31.29 -9.50
N GLU A 28 -7.07 31.28 -10.51
CA GLU A 28 -6.07 30.23 -10.74
C GLU A 28 -5.09 30.13 -9.57
N TRP A 29 -4.60 31.26 -9.06
CA TRP A 29 -3.71 31.28 -7.90
C TRP A 29 -4.37 30.67 -6.66
N ARG A 30 -5.62 31.05 -6.37
CA ARG A 30 -6.38 30.48 -5.26
C ARG A 30 -6.62 28.98 -5.45
N GLN A 31 -6.96 28.55 -6.66
CA GLN A 31 -7.19 27.14 -6.95
C GLN A 31 -5.91 26.31 -6.77
N ASN A 32 -4.76 26.81 -7.25
CA ASN A 32 -3.47 26.15 -7.07
C ASN A 32 -3.11 26.01 -5.58
N GLN A 33 -3.41 27.02 -4.76
CA GLN A 33 -3.20 26.94 -3.31
C GLN A 33 -4.09 25.87 -2.65
N LEU A 34 -5.36 25.80 -3.04
CA LEU A 34 -6.29 24.78 -2.53
C LEU A 34 -5.85 23.37 -2.94
N ASN A 35 -5.42 23.19 -4.19
CA ASN A 35 -4.96 21.91 -4.70
C ASN A 35 -3.68 21.43 -3.98
N ARG A 36 -2.74 22.34 -3.69
CA ARG A 36 -1.55 22.02 -2.90
C ARG A 36 -1.89 21.56 -1.49
N LYS A 37 -2.80 22.26 -0.79
CA LYS A 37 -3.26 21.87 0.54
C LYS A 37 -3.97 20.51 0.54
N LEU A 38 -4.75 20.24 -0.50
CA LEU A 38 -5.39 18.94 -0.66
C LEU A 38 -4.36 17.83 -0.84
N ALA A 39 -3.33 18.06 -1.67
CA ALA A 39 -2.23 17.11 -1.89
C ALA A 39 -1.41 16.84 -0.63
N GLU A 40 -1.08 17.88 0.13
CA GLU A 40 -0.39 17.75 1.41
C GLU A 40 -1.19 16.91 2.40
N LYS A 41 -2.49 17.18 2.53
CA LYS A 41 -3.38 16.37 3.38
C LYS A 41 -3.53 14.92 2.90
N SER A 42 -3.66 14.71 1.60
CA SER A 42 -3.70 13.37 1.02
C SER A 42 -2.41 12.61 1.31
N LEU A 43 -1.25 13.26 1.14
CA LEU A 43 0.05 12.67 1.42
C LEU A 43 0.19 12.30 2.90
N GLN A 44 -0.21 13.18 3.83
CA GLN A 44 -0.22 12.88 5.27
C GLN A 44 -1.07 11.65 5.59
N ASN A 45 -2.25 11.55 5.00
CA ASN A 45 -3.12 10.37 5.20
C ASN A 45 -2.50 9.09 4.62
N ILE A 46 -1.84 9.18 3.47
CA ILE A 46 -1.14 8.04 2.85
C ILE A 46 0.05 7.60 3.72
N ILE A 47 0.82 8.55 4.27
CA ILE A 47 1.94 8.25 5.19
C ILE A 47 1.41 7.54 6.44
N ALA A 48 0.32 8.03 7.03
CA ALA A 48 -0.32 7.39 8.16
C ALA A 48 -0.82 5.97 7.82
N GLU A 49 -1.47 5.78 6.66
CA GLU A 49 -1.92 4.47 6.20
C GLU A 49 -0.76 3.48 6.01
N ILE A 50 0.36 3.93 5.43
CA ILE A 50 1.57 3.12 5.30
C ILE A 50 2.14 2.73 6.67
N GLN A 51 2.14 3.67 7.62
CA GLN A 51 2.63 3.42 8.97
C GLN A 51 1.75 2.40 9.70
N ASP A 52 0.42 2.56 9.66
CA ASP A 52 -0.53 1.62 10.26
C ASP A 52 -0.38 0.21 9.66
N ASN A 53 -0.33 0.12 8.33
CA ASN A 53 -0.11 -1.15 7.61
C ASN A 53 1.21 -1.83 8.01
N ARG A 54 2.28 -1.04 8.16
CA ARG A 54 3.60 -1.54 8.57
C ARG A 54 3.56 -2.10 9.99
N ASP A 55 2.88 -1.41 10.90
CA ASP A 55 2.77 -1.83 12.30
C ASP A 55 1.94 -3.10 12.44
N ASP A 56 0.85 -3.25 11.67
CA ASP A 56 0.07 -4.48 11.56
C ASP A 56 0.92 -5.64 11.04
N LEU A 57 1.67 -5.43 9.96
CA LEU A 57 2.57 -6.46 9.41
C LEU A 57 3.71 -6.83 10.35
N ALA A 58 4.18 -5.91 11.18
CA ALA A 58 5.21 -6.22 12.17
C ALA A 58 4.70 -7.29 13.16
N ILE A 59 3.45 -7.19 13.61
CA ILE A 59 2.80 -8.17 14.47
C ILE A 59 2.65 -9.52 13.75
N ASP A 60 2.15 -9.49 12.52
CA ASP A 60 1.93 -10.72 11.73
C ASP A 60 3.24 -11.42 11.37
N SER A 61 4.31 -10.66 11.13
CA SER A 61 5.64 -11.22 10.83
C SER A 61 6.16 -12.12 11.96
N ALA A 62 5.84 -11.79 13.22
CA ALA A 62 6.24 -12.59 14.38
C ALA A 62 5.46 -13.90 14.45
N LYS A 63 4.15 -13.87 14.16
CA LYS A 63 3.27 -15.05 14.07
C LYS A 63 3.74 -15.96 12.93
N ILE A 64 3.90 -15.42 11.73
CA ILE A 64 4.36 -16.16 10.54
C ILE A 64 5.71 -16.83 10.81
N ALA A 65 6.64 -16.11 11.44
CA ALA A 65 7.94 -16.67 11.77
C ALA A 65 7.86 -17.84 12.76
N ALA A 66 6.90 -17.82 13.70
CA ALA A 66 6.65 -18.93 14.60
C ALA A 66 6.05 -20.13 13.85
N ASP A 67 5.07 -19.91 13.00
CA ASP A 67 4.44 -20.95 12.19
C ASP A 67 5.44 -21.62 11.23
N LEU A 68 6.29 -20.82 10.57
CA LEU A 68 7.38 -21.33 9.73
C LEU A 68 8.38 -22.19 10.51
N ARG A 69 8.68 -21.85 11.77
CA ARG A 69 9.55 -22.68 12.61
C ARG A 69 8.85 -23.97 13.01
N PHE A 70 7.58 -23.89 13.41
CA PHE A 70 6.78 -25.07 13.75
C PHE A 70 6.69 -26.04 12.57
N MET A 71 6.31 -25.56 11.38
CA MET A 71 6.18 -26.42 10.20
C MET A 71 7.49 -27.07 9.80
N LYS A 72 8.60 -26.32 9.84
CA LYS A 72 9.92 -26.90 9.56
C LYS A 72 10.26 -28.03 10.53
N ALA A 73 10.03 -27.82 11.82
CA ALA A 73 10.25 -28.86 12.83
C ALA A 73 9.34 -30.07 12.59
N TRP A 74 8.05 -29.85 12.34
CA TRP A 74 7.09 -30.91 12.06
C TRP A 74 7.46 -31.71 10.80
N ILE A 75 7.86 -31.05 9.72
CA ILE A 75 8.34 -31.70 8.48
C ILE A 75 9.55 -32.58 8.78
N THR A 76 10.54 -32.05 9.53
CA THR A 76 11.73 -32.82 9.93
C THR A 76 11.37 -34.04 10.78
N ASP A 77 10.49 -33.89 11.77
CA ASP A 77 10.06 -35.00 12.63
C ASP A 77 9.32 -36.09 11.84
N PHE A 78 8.49 -35.68 10.88
CA PHE A 78 7.81 -36.62 9.98
C PHE A 78 8.79 -37.41 9.11
N GLU A 79 9.76 -36.72 8.49
CA GLU A 79 10.70 -37.34 7.53
C GLU A 79 11.80 -38.17 8.20
N GLU A 80 12.36 -37.70 9.31
CA GLU A 80 13.54 -38.30 9.93
C GLU A 80 13.18 -39.25 11.08
N LYS A 81 12.14 -38.94 11.85
CA LYS A 81 11.78 -39.71 13.06
C LYS A 81 10.54 -40.58 12.86
N SER A 82 9.85 -40.44 11.73
CA SER A 82 8.54 -41.07 11.49
C SER A 82 7.51 -40.75 12.59
N GLU A 83 7.69 -39.63 13.29
CA GLU A 83 6.79 -39.17 14.33
C GLU A 83 5.59 -38.45 13.68
N LYS A 84 4.38 -38.87 14.07
CA LYS A 84 3.11 -38.41 13.49
C LYS A 84 2.38 -37.57 14.52
N ASN A 85 2.99 -36.43 14.84
CA ASN A 85 2.46 -35.48 15.81
C ASN A 85 1.27 -34.72 15.22
N ASP A 86 0.35 -34.29 16.09
CA ASP A 86 -0.78 -33.46 15.69
C ASP A 86 -0.28 -32.19 14.99
N PHE A 87 -0.95 -31.84 13.89
CA PHE A 87 -0.69 -30.62 13.14
C PHE A 87 -1.82 -29.62 13.41
N SER A 88 -1.48 -28.49 14.02
CA SER A 88 -2.42 -27.40 14.27
C SER A 88 -1.72 -26.06 14.08
N LEU A 89 -2.30 -25.22 13.24
CA LEU A 89 -1.87 -23.85 13.00
C LEU A 89 -3.07 -22.93 13.15
N ASN A 90 -2.84 -21.75 13.71
CA ASN A 90 -3.86 -20.72 13.80
C ASN A 90 -3.49 -19.58 12.85
N PHE A 91 -4.25 -19.47 11.77
CA PHE A 91 -3.98 -18.52 10.70
C PHE A 91 -4.82 -17.26 10.87
N ASP A 92 -4.16 -16.14 11.12
CA ASP A 92 -4.81 -14.83 11.33
C ASP A 92 -3.83 -13.72 10.92
N TYR A 93 -4.11 -13.08 9.76
CA TYR A 93 -3.31 -12.00 9.20
C TYR A 93 -4.15 -10.79 8.80
N SER A 94 -3.51 -9.65 8.87
CA SER A 94 -4.07 -8.34 8.61
C SER A 94 -4.18 -8.09 7.11
N PHE A 95 -5.32 -7.54 6.71
CA PHE A 95 -5.50 -6.98 5.38
C PHE A 95 -5.00 -5.55 5.36
N LEU A 96 -4.11 -5.23 4.43
CA LEU A 96 -3.53 -3.89 4.33
C LEU A 96 -4.51 -2.92 3.68
N ASN A 97 -4.60 -1.73 4.25
CA ASN A 97 -5.47 -0.67 3.79
C ASN A 97 -4.85 0.08 2.59
N ARG A 98 -5.71 0.57 1.68
CA ARG A 98 -5.36 1.37 0.49
C ARG A 98 -6.27 2.59 0.34
N ALA A 99 -7.17 2.84 1.29
CA ALA A 99 -8.23 3.83 1.16
C ALA A 99 -7.67 5.25 1.01
N ALA A 100 -6.59 5.59 1.72
CA ALA A 100 -5.97 6.91 1.61
C ALA A 100 -5.42 7.15 0.20
N LEU A 101 -4.72 6.16 -0.37
CA LEU A 101 -4.24 6.23 -1.75
C LEU A 101 -5.41 6.33 -2.74
N ASP A 102 -6.43 5.48 -2.61
CA ASP A 102 -7.54 5.45 -3.55
C ASP A 102 -8.32 6.77 -3.53
N VAL A 103 -8.53 7.36 -2.36
CA VAL A 103 -9.13 8.69 -2.22
C VAL A 103 -8.24 9.76 -2.87
N ALA A 104 -6.93 9.68 -2.67
CA ALA A 104 -5.98 10.63 -3.25
C ALA A 104 -5.91 10.57 -4.78
N ILE A 105 -6.06 9.38 -5.37
CA ILE A 105 -6.19 9.17 -6.81
C ILE A 105 -7.51 9.76 -7.30
N ASN A 106 -8.62 9.40 -6.65
CA ASN A 106 -9.96 9.80 -7.07
C ASN A 106 -10.19 11.31 -7.01
N ASN A 107 -9.60 12.00 -6.04
CA ASN A 107 -9.67 13.46 -5.91
C ASN A 107 -8.57 14.20 -6.70
N GLN A 108 -7.75 13.49 -7.49
CA GLN A 108 -6.64 14.03 -8.31
C GLN A 108 -5.54 14.74 -7.52
N SER A 109 -5.46 14.51 -6.21
CA SER A 109 -4.43 15.13 -5.37
C SER A 109 -3.02 14.65 -5.72
N MET A 110 -2.88 13.41 -6.22
CA MET A 110 -1.60 12.83 -6.67
C MET A 110 -0.90 13.68 -7.74
N THR A 111 -1.64 14.42 -8.57
CA THR A 111 -1.08 15.30 -9.61
C THR A 111 -0.28 16.48 -9.04
N TYR A 112 -0.51 16.83 -7.79
CA TYR A 112 0.16 17.94 -7.10
C TYR A 112 1.18 17.47 -6.05
N ILE A 113 1.35 16.14 -5.91
CA ILE A 113 2.43 15.52 -5.14
C ILE A 113 3.67 15.43 -6.04
N ASP A 114 4.84 15.59 -5.41
CA ASP A 114 6.13 15.49 -6.07
C ASP A 114 6.32 14.14 -6.78
N PHE A 115 7.01 14.14 -7.92
CA PHE A 115 7.11 12.96 -8.78
C PHE A 115 7.85 11.81 -8.08
N GLU A 116 8.92 12.13 -7.36
CA GLU A 116 9.76 11.19 -6.65
C GLU A 116 8.96 10.51 -5.52
N ILE A 117 8.12 11.28 -4.81
CA ILE A 117 7.19 10.73 -3.80
C ILE A 117 6.17 9.82 -4.47
N ASN A 118 5.56 10.23 -5.59
CA ASN A 118 4.61 9.41 -6.32
C ASN A 118 5.22 8.08 -6.80
N MET A 119 6.48 8.09 -7.23
CA MET A 119 7.19 6.88 -7.62
C MET A 119 7.40 5.94 -6.43
N ALA A 120 7.88 6.47 -5.30
CA ALA A 120 8.08 5.69 -4.09
C ALA A 120 6.76 5.09 -3.56
N LEU A 121 5.66 5.85 -3.61
CA LEU A 121 4.34 5.33 -3.28
C LEU A 121 3.93 4.20 -4.23
N ALA A 122 4.14 4.34 -5.54
CA ALA A 122 3.81 3.28 -6.49
C ALA A 122 4.57 1.97 -6.19
N GLU A 123 5.85 2.05 -5.82
CA GLU A 123 6.65 0.89 -5.40
C GLU A 123 6.07 0.22 -4.15
N ILE A 124 5.82 0.99 -3.08
CA ILE A 124 5.25 0.48 -1.83
C ILE A 124 3.91 -0.23 -2.06
N TYR A 125 3.02 0.39 -2.83
CA TYR A 125 1.69 -0.19 -3.09
C TYR A 125 1.73 -1.40 -4.03
N ASN A 126 2.71 -1.49 -4.93
CA ASN A 126 2.95 -2.70 -5.71
C ASN A 126 3.41 -3.86 -4.80
N THR A 127 4.29 -3.58 -3.84
CA THR A 127 4.73 -4.58 -2.86
C THR A 127 3.59 -5.02 -1.94
N GLN A 128 2.73 -4.09 -1.52
CA GLN A 128 1.49 -4.39 -0.79
C GLN A 128 0.52 -5.26 -1.59
N GLU A 129 0.35 -4.98 -2.88
CA GLU A 129 -0.49 -5.80 -3.76
C GLU A 129 0.08 -7.22 -3.89
N PHE A 130 1.40 -7.34 -4.06
CA PHE A 130 2.07 -8.64 -4.07
C PHE A 130 1.88 -9.40 -2.75
N TYR A 131 2.02 -8.74 -1.59
CA TYR A 131 1.69 -9.33 -0.30
C TYR A 131 0.25 -9.83 -0.26
N SER A 132 -0.71 -8.99 -0.65
CA SER A 132 -2.14 -9.31 -0.59
C SER A 132 -2.47 -10.53 -1.45
N GLN A 133 -1.89 -10.61 -2.65
CA GLN A 133 -2.05 -11.78 -3.52
C GLN A 133 -1.46 -13.05 -2.88
N LYS A 134 -0.27 -12.96 -2.28
CA LYS A 134 0.36 -14.12 -1.63
C LYS A 134 -0.39 -14.55 -0.37
N ALA A 135 -0.95 -13.61 0.38
CA ALA A 135 -1.78 -13.92 1.55
C ALA A 135 -3.03 -14.71 1.14
N LEU A 136 -3.67 -14.37 0.01
CA LEU A 136 -4.79 -15.14 -0.56
C LEU A 136 -4.35 -16.56 -0.97
N ASP A 137 -3.19 -16.71 -1.62
CA ASP A 137 -2.65 -18.04 -1.98
C ASP A 137 -2.45 -18.93 -0.73
N VAL A 138 -2.13 -18.33 0.43
CA VAL A 138 -2.02 -19.07 1.69
C VAL A 138 -3.38 -19.49 2.24
N PHE A 139 -4.41 -18.65 2.14
CA PHE A 139 -5.78 -19.06 2.52
C PHE A 139 -6.25 -20.27 1.70
N ASP A 140 -5.98 -20.29 0.40
CA ASP A 140 -6.30 -21.43 -0.47
C ASP A 140 -5.55 -22.69 -0.03
N ALA A 141 -4.23 -22.58 0.23
CA ALA A 141 -3.42 -23.69 0.72
C ALA A 141 -3.87 -24.19 2.12
N MET A 142 -4.39 -23.31 2.98
CA MET A 142 -5.01 -23.70 4.25
C MET A 142 -6.33 -24.46 4.03
N GLY A 143 -7.13 -24.04 3.05
CA GLY A 143 -8.33 -24.77 2.64
C GLY A 143 -7.99 -26.20 2.21
N GLU A 144 -6.92 -26.40 1.45
CA GLU A 144 -6.46 -27.74 1.06
C GLU A 144 -6.01 -28.60 2.24
N LEU A 145 -5.36 -28.01 3.25
CA LEU A 145 -4.95 -28.69 4.48
C LEU A 145 -6.14 -29.10 5.36
N THR A 146 -7.16 -28.26 5.45
CA THR A 146 -8.35 -28.51 6.30
C THR A 146 -9.35 -29.47 5.65
N THR A 147 -9.43 -29.48 4.32
CA THR A 147 -10.30 -30.39 3.55
C THR A 147 -9.69 -31.76 3.29
N SER A 148 -8.37 -31.91 3.45
CA SER A 148 -7.73 -33.23 3.44
C SER A 148 -8.12 -34.04 4.67
N THR A 149 -9.14 -34.87 4.51
CA THR A 149 -9.62 -35.86 5.48
C THR A 149 -8.50 -36.74 6.05
N HIS A 150 -8.18 -36.50 7.33
CA HIS A 150 -7.89 -37.48 8.40
C HIS A 150 -6.67 -38.42 8.37
N HIS A 151 -5.61 -38.12 7.61
CA HIS A 151 -4.33 -38.83 7.78
C HIS A 151 -3.14 -37.88 7.85
N PRO A 152 -2.92 -37.18 8.99
CA PRO A 152 -1.70 -36.42 9.25
C PRO A 152 -0.42 -37.22 8.97
N GLU A 153 -0.52 -38.55 9.04
CA GLU A 153 0.52 -39.53 8.76
C GLU A 153 0.79 -39.85 7.29
N SER A 154 0.01 -39.30 6.36
CA SER A 154 0.11 -39.63 4.94
C SER A 154 1.17 -38.80 4.21
N ALA A 155 1.79 -39.37 3.18
CA ALA A 155 2.71 -38.64 2.31
C ALA A 155 2.02 -37.49 1.55
N GLU A 156 0.72 -37.62 1.28
CA GLU A 156 -0.08 -36.56 0.68
C GLU A 156 -0.23 -35.36 1.62
N PHE A 157 -0.47 -35.61 2.91
CA PHE A 157 -0.53 -34.55 3.92
C PHE A 157 0.83 -33.86 4.07
N LEU A 158 1.94 -34.61 4.11
CA LEU A 158 3.29 -34.03 4.09
C LEU A 158 3.50 -33.10 2.89
N ALA A 159 3.07 -33.51 1.69
CA ALA A 159 3.20 -32.69 0.49
C ALA A 159 2.41 -31.38 0.60
N LYS A 160 1.20 -31.42 1.17
CA LYS A 160 0.37 -30.23 1.44
C LYS A 160 1.01 -29.32 2.47
N VAL A 161 1.55 -29.87 3.57
CA VAL A 161 2.27 -29.09 4.60
C VAL A 161 3.51 -28.41 4.00
N LYS A 162 4.26 -29.08 3.13
CA LYS A 162 5.39 -28.48 2.41
C LYS A 162 4.95 -27.34 1.49
N GLY A 163 3.85 -27.53 0.76
CA GLY A 163 3.25 -26.49 -0.09
C GLY A 163 2.83 -25.27 0.73
N PHE A 164 2.12 -25.48 1.83
CA PHE A 164 1.71 -24.42 2.74
C PHE A 164 2.91 -23.68 3.37
N ASN A 165 3.93 -24.42 3.81
CA ASN A 165 5.18 -23.83 4.31
C ASN A 165 5.91 -22.99 3.26
N PHE A 166 5.88 -23.40 1.98
CA PHE A 166 6.43 -22.61 0.89
C PHE A 166 5.64 -21.30 0.69
N GLN A 167 4.30 -21.37 0.65
CA GLN A 167 3.46 -20.17 0.48
C GLN A 167 3.64 -19.18 1.65
N LEU A 168 3.67 -19.67 2.89
CA LEU A 168 4.00 -18.83 4.06
C LEU A 168 5.40 -18.21 3.97
N GLY A 169 6.37 -18.93 3.39
CA GLY A 169 7.69 -18.39 3.10
C GLY A 169 7.66 -17.21 2.12
N LEU A 170 6.81 -17.28 1.09
CA LEU A 170 6.61 -16.18 0.15
C LEU A 170 5.96 -14.96 0.81
N VAL A 171 4.94 -15.17 1.66
CA VAL A 171 4.32 -14.09 2.43
C VAL A 171 5.32 -13.45 3.39
N MET A 172 6.12 -14.24 4.10
CA MET A 172 7.18 -13.67 4.96
C MET A 172 8.20 -12.87 4.15
N GLY A 173 8.51 -13.32 2.93
CA GLY A 173 9.37 -12.60 2.00
C GLY A 173 8.79 -11.26 1.57
N SER A 174 7.50 -11.22 1.20
CA SER A 174 6.83 -9.98 0.80
C SER A 174 6.67 -9.00 1.96
N ILE A 175 6.36 -9.48 3.17
CA ILE A 175 6.34 -8.64 4.38
C ILE A 175 7.70 -7.99 4.58
N ARG A 176 8.80 -8.75 4.50
CA ARG A 176 10.14 -8.18 4.66
C ARG A 176 10.46 -7.12 3.62
N ALA A 177 10.08 -7.34 2.36
CA ALA A 177 10.25 -6.34 1.32
C ALA A 177 9.46 -5.06 1.64
N TYR A 178 8.19 -5.20 2.01
CA TYR A 178 7.33 -4.08 2.40
C TYR A 178 7.91 -3.30 3.59
N MET A 179 8.37 -4.00 4.63
CA MET A 179 8.97 -3.37 5.82
C MET A 179 10.21 -2.53 5.47
N VAL A 180 11.06 -3.02 4.56
CA VAL A 180 12.27 -2.30 4.12
C VAL A 180 11.92 -1.06 3.30
N GLU A 181 11.03 -1.20 2.31
CA GLU A 181 10.61 -0.09 1.46
C GLU A 181 9.91 1.02 2.27
N THR A 182 9.03 0.62 3.18
CA THR A 182 8.30 1.56 4.03
C THR A 182 9.18 2.20 5.09
N GLU A 183 10.16 1.49 5.67
CA GLU A 183 11.12 2.10 6.61
C GLU A 183 11.95 3.20 5.93
N GLN A 184 12.45 2.93 4.72
CA GLN A 184 13.19 3.93 3.95
C GLN A 184 12.32 5.15 3.65
N PHE A 185 11.10 4.93 3.17
CA PHE A 185 10.15 6.00 2.85
C PHE A 185 9.77 6.82 4.09
N LEU A 186 9.34 6.17 5.17
CA LEU A 186 8.96 6.85 6.41
C LEU A 186 10.14 7.59 7.04
N SER A 187 11.36 7.06 6.99
CA SER A 187 12.53 7.80 7.50
C SER A 187 12.80 9.11 6.74
N THR A 188 12.39 9.17 5.46
CA THR A 188 12.59 10.33 4.60
C THR A 188 11.45 11.34 4.73
N TYR A 189 10.21 10.88 4.93
CA TYR A 189 9.00 11.70 4.80
C TYR A 189 8.14 11.78 6.07
N ASN A 190 8.45 11.02 7.13
CA ASN A 190 7.76 11.05 8.42
C ASN A 190 8.45 11.96 9.46
N SER A 191 9.47 12.72 9.07
CA SER A 191 10.19 13.64 9.95
C SER A 191 9.53 15.02 10.02
N GLU A 192 8.25 15.07 10.43
CA GLU A 192 7.62 16.26 11.02
C GLU A 192 6.63 15.84 12.12
N ASN A 193 7.17 15.68 13.34
CA ASN A 193 6.49 16.00 14.60
C ASN A 193 7.52 16.62 15.55
#